data_AF-A0A5C8SER3-F1
#
_entry.id   AF-A0A5C8SER3-F1
#
_cell.length_a   1.000
_cell.length_b   1.000
_cell.length_c   1.000
_cell.angle_alpha   90.00
_cell.angle_beta   90.00
_cell.angle_gamma   90.00
#
_symmetry.space_group_name_H-M   'P 1'
#
loop_
_entity.id
_entity.type
_entity.pdbx_description
1 polymer ?
#
loop_
_entity_poly.entity_id
_entity_poly.type
_entity_poly.pdbx_seq_one_letter_code
_entity_poly.pdbx_strand_id
1 'polypeptide(L)'
;MSIDHPKVAVQPSLVAEMREIIEETRKTVEASQAVLDRCATSVAEAPAPEAIDPAAERVGLLEGIADGLIVAHEYAKLDDDAATLALVEKAMLHVGRRLAQAIGPKKAGIACH
;
A
#
# COMPACT_ATOMS: atom_id res chain seq x y z
N MET A 1 -5.10 -3.26 54.75
CA MET A 1 -4.58 -4.42 54.00
C MET A 1 -3.44 -3.91 53.14
N SER A 2 -2.19 -4.12 53.57
CA SER A 2 -1.01 -3.72 52.80
C SER A 2 -0.76 -4.75 51.72
N ILE A 3 -0.83 -4.34 50.46
CA ILE A 3 -0.46 -5.18 49.34
C ILE A 3 1.06 -5.11 49.22
N ASP A 4 1.70 -6.21 49.59
CA ASP A 4 3.12 -6.44 49.39
C ASP A 4 3.40 -6.52 47.89
N HIS A 5 4.27 -5.64 47.37
CA HIS A 5 4.69 -5.70 45.98
C HIS A 5 6.03 -6.45 45.92
N PRO A 6 6.10 -7.63 45.29
CA PRO A 6 7.37 -8.33 45.13
C PRO A 6 8.30 -7.48 44.25
N LYS A 7 9.38 -6.99 44.85
CA LYS A 7 10.48 -6.33 44.18
C LYS A 7 11.09 -7.33 43.19
N VAL A 8 10.75 -7.19 41.92
CA VAL A 8 11.34 -7.98 40.82
C VAL A 8 12.83 -7.66 40.80
N ALA A 9 13.62 -8.54 41.40
CA ALA A 9 15.07 -8.50 41.28
C ALA A 9 15.40 -8.89 39.84
N VAL A 10 15.58 -7.89 38.98
CA VAL A 10 16.08 -8.09 37.62
C VAL A 10 17.48 -8.67 37.75
N GLN A 11 17.63 -9.95 37.43
CA GLN A 11 18.91 -10.66 37.52
C GLN A 11 19.88 -10.05 36.50
N PRO A 12 21.13 -9.72 36.90
CA PRO A 12 22.10 -9.03 36.05
C PRO A 12 22.48 -9.80 34.77
N SER A 13 22.29 -11.13 34.76
CA SER A 13 22.49 -11.99 33.59
C SER A 13 21.48 -11.69 32.46
N LEU A 14 20.21 -11.48 32.81
CA LEU A 14 19.17 -11.16 31.81
C LEU A 14 19.42 -9.80 31.15
N VAL A 15 19.93 -8.82 31.91
CA VAL A 15 20.28 -7.50 31.36
C VAL A 15 21.49 -7.59 30.43
N ALA A 16 22.45 -8.46 30.72
CA ALA A 16 23.60 -8.71 29.86
C ALA A 16 23.18 -9.39 28.54
N GLU A 17 22.34 -10.43 28.62
CA GLU A 17 21.78 -11.10 27.44
C GLU A 17 20.95 -10.14 26.58
N MET A 18 20.08 -9.32 27.20
CA MET A 18 19.30 -8.34 26.45
C MET A 18 20.19 -7.31 25.74
N ARG A 19 21.30 -6.88 26.35
CA ARG A 19 22.26 -5.97 25.72
C ARG A 19 22.97 -6.61 24.54
N GLU A 20 23.30 -7.89 24.63
CA GLU A 20 23.92 -8.63 23.54
C GLU A 20 22.97 -8.75 22.34
N ILE A 21 21.70 -9.09 22.60
CA ILE A 21 20.65 -9.18 21.56
C ILE A 21 20.43 -7.81 20.88
N ILE A 22 20.40 -6.73 21.67
CA ILE A 22 20.25 -5.36 21.12
C ILE A 22 21.41 -5.00 20.21
N GLU A 23 22.64 -5.34 20.61
CA GLU A 23 23.84 -5.02 19.83
C GLU A 23 23.94 -5.87 18.55
N GLU A 24 23.53 -7.13 18.60
CA GLU A 24 23.41 -7.99 17.41
C GLU A 24 22.34 -7.46 16.44
N THR A 25 21.20 -7.02 16.98
CA THR A 25 20.12 -6.42 16.19
C THR A 25 20.59 -5.12 15.52
N ARG A 26 21.31 -4.26 16.25
CA ARG A 26 21.89 -3.02 15.71
C ARG A 26 22.81 -3.30 14.53
N LYS A 27 23.72 -4.27 14.66
CA LYS A 27 24.65 -4.64 13.57
C LYS A 27 23.90 -5.15 12.33
N THR A 28 22.85 -5.94 12.53
CA THR A 28 22.02 -6.45 11.43
C THR A 28 21.30 -5.33 10.69
N VAL A 29 20.78 -4.34 11.41
CA VAL A 29 20.14 -3.16 10.83
C VAL A 29 21.15 -2.32 10.05
N GLU A 30 22.33 -2.07 10.61
CA GLU A 30 23.40 -1.32 9.93
C GLU A 30 23.89 -2.02 8.66
N ALA A 31 24.05 -3.34 8.70
CA ALA A 31 24.41 -4.13 7.51
C ALA A 31 23.32 -4.06 6.43
N SER A 32 22.05 -4.11 6.82
CA SER A 32 20.91 -3.97 5.90
C SER A 32 20.85 -2.58 5.29
N GLN A 33 21.08 -1.53 6.09
CA GLN A 33 21.13 -0.16 5.61
C GLN A 33 22.27 0.06 4.60
N ALA A 34 23.45 -0.51 4.85
CA ALA A 34 24.58 -0.44 3.92
C ALA A 34 24.32 -1.18 2.59
N VAL A 35 23.43 -2.18 2.55
CA VAL A 35 22.96 -2.80 1.30
C VAL A 35 21.97 -1.89 0.58
N LEU A 36 21.03 -1.29 1.32
CA LEU A 36 20.05 -0.35 0.78
C LEU A 36 20.72 0.91 0.19
N ASP A 37 21.71 1.49 0.89
CA ASP A 37 22.44 2.67 0.42
C ASP A 37 23.23 2.36 -0.86
N ARG A 38 23.81 1.15 -0.97
CA ARG A 38 24.45 0.69 -2.22
C ARG A 38 23.44 0.51 -3.35
N CYS A 39 22.25 -0.01 -3.07
CA CYS A 39 21.17 -0.10 -4.05
C CYS A 39 20.67 1.30 -4.47
N ALA A 40 20.50 2.22 -3.53
CA ALA A 40 20.09 3.60 -3.81
C ALA A 40 21.12 4.34 -4.68
N THR A 41 22.41 4.12 -4.41
CA THR A 41 23.50 4.66 -5.25
C THR A 41 23.48 4.05 -6.66
N SER A 42 23.16 2.75 -6.78
CA SER A 42 22.98 2.09 -8.09
C SER A 42 21.73 2.55 -8.86
N VAL A 43 20.71 3.08 -8.18
CA VAL A 43 19.49 3.62 -8.80
C VAL A 43 19.68 5.09 -9.21
N ALA A 44 20.67 5.80 -8.66
CA ALA A 44 20.99 7.18 -9.04
C ALA A 44 21.59 7.32 -10.46
N GLU A 45 21.99 6.21 -11.11
CA GLU A 45 22.37 6.14 -12.53
C GLU A 45 21.22 5.65 -13.44
N ALA A 46 19.99 5.54 -12.92
CA ALA A 46 18.82 5.32 -13.77
C ALA A 46 18.51 6.61 -14.57
N PRO A 47 18.16 6.49 -15.87
CA PRO A 47 17.75 7.66 -16.65
C PRO A 47 16.57 8.34 -15.96
N ALA A 48 16.57 9.67 -15.97
CA ALA A 48 15.52 10.49 -15.37
C ALA A 48 14.13 9.92 -15.72
N PRO A 49 13.21 9.76 -14.74
CA PRO A 49 11.88 9.26 -15.04
C PRO A 49 11.27 10.16 -16.11
N GLU A 50 10.89 9.57 -17.24
CA GLU A 50 10.09 10.25 -18.25
C GLU A 50 8.93 10.91 -17.52
N ALA A 51 8.67 12.18 -17.82
CA ALA A 51 7.59 12.93 -17.19
C ALA A 51 6.25 12.29 -17.58
N ILE A 52 5.81 11.29 -16.79
CA ILE A 52 4.50 10.68 -16.94
C ILE A 52 3.49 11.77 -16.61
N ASP A 53 2.56 12.01 -17.54
CA ASP A 53 1.45 12.92 -17.30
C ASP A 53 0.67 12.40 -16.07
N PRO A 54 0.60 13.15 -14.95
CA PRO A 54 -0.10 12.71 -13.75
C PRO A 54 -1.59 12.46 -14.01
N ALA A 55 -2.17 13.03 -15.07
CA ALA A 55 -3.53 12.70 -15.51
C ALA A 55 -3.61 11.30 -16.14
N ALA A 56 -2.60 10.90 -16.92
CA ALA A 56 -2.54 9.57 -17.53
C ALA A 56 -2.34 8.47 -16.48
N GLU A 57 -1.46 8.71 -15.50
CA GLU A 57 -1.27 7.79 -14.36
C GLU A 57 -2.58 7.59 -13.57
N ARG A 58 -3.29 8.69 -13.31
CA ARG A 58 -4.58 8.65 -12.62
C ARG A 58 -5.64 7.87 -13.40
N VAL A 59 -5.67 7.98 -14.73
CA VAL A 59 -6.59 7.20 -15.55
C VAL A 59 -6.24 5.71 -15.47
N GLY A 60 -4.97 5.35 -15.64
CA GLY A 60 -4.53 3.95 -15.53
C GLY A 60 -4.84 3.32 -14.17
N LEU A 61 -4.71 4.08 -13.08
CA LEU A 61 -5.10 3.62 -11.75
C LEU A 61 -6.62 3.36 -11.66
N LEU A 62 -7.45 4.25 -12.21
CA LEU A 62 -8.91 4.08 -12.21
C LEU A 62 -9.35 2.90 -13.08
N GLU A 63 -8.66 2.64 -14.20
CA GLU A 63 -8.88 1.47 -15.05
C GLU A 63 -8.56 0.17 -14.29
N GLY A 64 -7.39 0.09 -13.63
CA GLY A 64 -7.03 -1.08 -12.84
C GLY A 64 -7.99 -1.33 -11.66
N ILE A 65 -8.51 -0.27 -11.04
CA ILE A 65 -9.57 -0.42 -10.02
C ILE A 65 -10.86 -0.95 -10.65
N ALA A 66 -11.25 -0.46 -11.83
CA ALA A 66 -12.45 -0.93 -12.52
C ALA A 66 -12.37 -2.43 -12.84
N ASP A 67 -11.23 -2.91 -13.32
CA ASP A 67 -11.00 -4.34 -13.59
C ASP A 67 -11.17 -5.18 -12.33
N GLY A 68 -10.60 -4.75 -11.20
CA GLY A 68 -10.76 -5.42 -9.91
C GLY A 68 -12.22 -5.45 -9.43
N LEU A 69 -12.98 -4.38 -9.65
CA LEU A 69 -14.40 -4.32 -9.30
C LEU A 69 -15.27 -5.23 -10.16
N ILE A 70 -14.95 -5.37 -11.45
CA ILE A 70 -15.65 -6.31 -12.35
C ILE A 70 -15.47 -7.74 -11.82
N VAL A 71 -14.25 -8.12 -11.48
CA VAL A 71 -13.97 -9.44 -10.91
C VAL A 71 -14.70 -9.65 -9.58
N ALA A 72 -14.64 -8.68 -8.67
CA ALA A 72 -15.34 -8.76 -7.38
C ALA A 72 -16.87 -8.89 -7.54
N HIS A 73 -17.44 -8.23 -8.54
CA HIS A 73 -18.87 -8.32 -8.85
C HIS A 73 -19.26 -9.73 -9.31
N GLU A 74 -18.46 -10.36 -10.18
CA GLU A 74 -18.72 -11.73 -10.61
C GLU A 74 -18.60 -12.73 -9.45
N TYR A 75 -17.63 -12.57 -8.55
CA TYR A 75 -17.56 -13.38 -7.32
C TYR A 75 -18.78 -13.17 -6.41
N ALA A 76 -19.18 -11.92 -6.16
CA ALA A 76 -20.34 -11.62 -5.33
C ALA A 76 -21.64 -12.22 -5.90
N LYS A 77 -21.78 -12.27 -7.24
CA LYS A 77 -22.89 -12.97 -7.90
C LYS A 77 -22.86 -14.48 -7.69
N LEU A 78 -21.67 -15.08 -7.83
CA LEU A 78 -21.51 -16.53 -7.66
C LEU A 78 -21.82 -16.97 -6.21
N ASP A 79 -21.46 -16.13 -5.24
CA ASP A 79 -21.68 -16.37 -3.82
C ASP A 79 -23.09 -15.97 -3.33
N ASP A 80 -23.94 -15.42 -4.21
CA ASP A 80 -25.26 -14.83 -3.89
C ASP A 80 -25.20 -13.81 -2.74
N ASP A 81 -24.08 -13.09 -2.62
CA ASP A 81 -23.86 -12.06 -1.60
C ASP A 81 -24.41 -10.71 -2.08
N ALA A 82 -25.71 -10.51 -1.84
CA ALA A 82 -26.41 -9.29 -2.20
C ALA A 82 -25.81 -8.01 -1.56
N ALA A 83 -25.22 -8.11 -0.37
CA ALA A 83 -24.64 -6.95 0.31
C ALA A 83 -23.33 -6.51 -0.37
N THR A 84 -22.46 -7.48 -0.66
CA THR A 84 -21.22 -7.22 -1.39
C THR A 84 -21.52 -6.75 -2.81
N LEU A 85 -22.49 -7.36 -3.50
CA LEU A 85 -22.92 -6.94 -4.84
C LEU A 85 -23.30 -5.46 -4.88
N ALA A 86 -24.15 -5.01 -3.97
CA ALA A 86 -24.59 -3.61 -3.89
C ALA A 86 -23.43 -2.63 -3.62
N LEU A 87 -22.47 -3.03 -2.79
CA LEU A 87 -21.27 -2.22 -2.52
C LEU A 87 -20.37 -2.12 -3.75
N VAL A 88 -20.14 -3.23 -4.45
CA VAL A 88 -19.34 -3.27 -5.67
C VAL A 88 -19.99 -2.44 -6.78
N GLU A 89 -21.30 -2.56 -6.97
CA GLU A 89 -22.05 -1.73 -7.93
C GLU A 89 -21.92 -0.23 -7.63
N LYS A 90 -22.04 0.16 -6.36
CA LYS A 90 -21.84 1.56 -5.94
C LYS A 90 -20.41 2.04 -6.20
N ALA A 91 -19.42 1.18 -5.94
CA ALA A 91 -18.02 1.49 -6.23
C ALA A 91 -17.77 1.64 -7.74
N MET A 92 -18.34 0.76 -8.57
CA MET A 92 -18.26 0.85 -10.03
C MET A 92 -18.83 2.18 -10.55
N LEU A 93 -20.00 2.60 -10.05
CA LEU A 93 -20.59 3.89 -10.41
C LEU A 93 -19.70 5.08 -10.01
N HIS A 94 -19.04 4.99 -8.86
CA HIS A 94 -18.12 6.03 -8.39
C HIS A 94 -16.86 6.11 -9.26
N VAL A 95 -16.25 4.96 -9.55
CA VAL A 95 -15.04 4.86 -10.39
C VAL A 95 -15.34 5.31 -11.82
N GLY A 96 -16.44 4.83 -12.41
CA GLY A 96 -16.87 5.23 -13.76
C GLY A 96 -17.09 6.75 -13.88
N ARG A 97 -17.69 7.39 -12.86
CA ARG A 97 -17.82 8.86 -12.81
C ARG A 97 -16.45 9.54 -12.80
N ARG A 98 -15.49 9.05 -12.00
CA ARG A 98 -14.14 9.62 -11.92
C ARG A 98 -13.37 9.42 -13.21
N LEU A 99 -13.54 8.27 -13.88
CA LEU A 99 -12.94 7.98 -15.17
C LEU A 99 -13.46 8.95 -16.24
N ALA A 100 -14.77 9.16 -16.31
CA ALA A 100 -15.40 10.11 -17.24
C ALA A 100 -14.90 11.55 -17.01
N GLN A 101 -14.73 11.96 -15.74
CA GLN A 101 -14.17 13.27 -15.40
C GLN A 101 -12.69 13.42 -15.77
N ALA A 102 -11.90 12.35 -15.66
CA ALA A 102 -10.47 12.36 -15.93
C ALA A 102 -10.16 12.34 -17.44
N ILE A 103 -10.92 11.55 -18.22
CA ILE A 103 -10.76 11.48 -19.68
C ILE A 103 -11.31 12.75 -20.34
N GLY A 104 -12.43 13.27 -19.83
CA GLY A 104 -13.15 14.40 -20.42
C GLY A 104 -13.84 14.02 -21.74
N PRO A 105 -14.88 14.76 -22.15
CA PRO A 105 -15.76 14.33 -23.23
C PRO A 105 -15.07 14.21 -24.60
N LYS A 106 -14.09 15.09 -24.89
CA LYS A 106 -13.32 15.06 -26.16
C LYS A 106 -12.51 13.78 -26.35
N LYS A 107 -11.82 13.30 -25.30
CA LYS A 107 -11.04 12.04 -25.39
C LYS A 107 -11.93 10.80 -25.30
N ALA A 108 -13.13 10.93 -24.73
CA ALA A 108 -14.13 9.87 -24.70
C ALA A 108 -14.91 9.71 -26.04
N GLY A 109 -14.56 10.49 -27.07
CA GLY A 109 -15.27 10.46 -28.36
C GLY A 109 -16.68 11.05 -28.32
N ILE A 110 -17.04 11.76 -27.24
CA ILE A 110 -18.34 12.40 -27.09
C ILE A 110 -18.26 13.77 -27.77
N ALA A 111 -19.01 13.96 -28.84
CA ALA A 111 -19.15 15.26 -29.49
C ALA A 111 -19.81 16.24 -28.52
N CYS A 112 -19.04 17.21 -28.02
CA CYS A 112 -19.62 18.38 -27.35
C CYS A 112 -20.01 19.39 -28.44
N HIS A 113 -21.31 19.62 -28.58
CA HIS A 113 -21.87 20.69 -29.39
C HIS A 113 -21.89 22.01 -28.60
#